data_AF-A0A2U3LDF6-F1
#
_entry.id   AF-A0A2U3LDF6-F1
#
_cell.length_a   1.000
_cell.length_b   1.000
_cell.length_c   1.000
_cell.angle_alpha   90.00
_cell.angle_beta   90.00
_cell.angle_gamma   90.00
#
_symmetry.space_group_name_H-M   'P 1'
#
loop_
_entity.id
_entity.type
_entity.pdbx_description
1 polymer ?
#
loop_
_entity_poly.entity_id
_entity_poly.type
_entity_poly.pdbx_seq_one_letter_code
_entity_poly.pdbx_strand_id
1 'polypeptide(L)'
;MEILEGLPGREAESERVTGIVEWKYWKDFPEERLSRLKYCNAGVYAAGKATLLKYMDLMEQRPHEVSKQQNGEWVTIKEYFLTDLAEMMDKDGLLAGMTTAAEEEVSGVDTPQSLEAAQKLYSRAVGPPAVFAAASGGGKGDVIGGNKKGGCG
;
A
#
# COMPACT_ATOMS: atom_id res chain seq x y z
N MET A 1 -9.84 6.17 3.08
CA MET A 1 -8.91 7.31 3.22
C MET A 1 -8.95 8.03 1.89
N GLU A 2 -9.35 9.30 1.83
CA GLU A 2 -9.75 9.95 0.56
C GLU A 2 -9.21 11.38 0.38
N ILE A 3 -8.99 11.81 -0.87
CA ILE A 3 -8.33 13.07 -1.27
C ILE A 3 -9.35 14.23 -1.43
N LEU A 4 -9.01 15.44 -0.95
CA LEU A 4 -9.80 16.68 -1.11
C LEU A 4 -9.33 17.52 -2.33
N GLU A 5 -10.25 17.84 -3.26
CA GLU A 5 -10.00 18.70 -4.43
C GLU A 5 -9.93 20.21 -4.08
N GLY A 6 -9.03 20.94 -4.76
CA GLY A 6 -8.85 22.40 -4.67
C GLY A 6 -9.52 23.21 -5.80
N LEU A 7 -9.69 24.52 -5.58
CA LEU A 7 -10.46 25.49 -6.39
C LEU A 7 -10.07 25.59 -7.90
N PRO A 8 -11.02 25.98 -8.78
CA PRO A 8 -10.84 25.98 -10.24
C PRO A 8 -10.05 27.20 -10.75
N GLY A 9 -9.25 27.00 -11.80
CA GLY A 9 -8.55 28.08 -12.50
C GLY A 9 -7.15 27.70 -12.97
N ARG A 10 -7.04 26.93 -14.06
CA ARG A 10 -6.01 26.95 -15.14
C ARG A 10 -6.16 25.69 -16.00
N GLU A 11 -6.36 25.86 -17.31
CA GLU A 11 -6.57 24.83 -18.35
C GLU A 11 -5.58 23.65 -18.31
N ALA A 12 -5.84 22.73 -17.38
CA ALA A 12 -5.48 21.32 -17.22
C ALA A 12 -5.98 20.93 -15.79
N GLU A 13 -7.30 20.90 -15.58
CA GLU A 13 -7.93 20.94 -14.25
C GLU A 13 -8.44 19.53 -13.84
N SER A 14 -8.11 18.90 -12.72
CA SER A 14 -7.39 19.30 -11.50
C SER A 14 -6.84 18.05 -10.75
N GLU A 15 -5.55 17.74 -10.90
CA GLU A 15 -4.82 16.66 -10.20
C GLU A 15 -4.10 17.15 -8.92
N ARG A 16 -4.48 18.32 -8.39
CA ARG A 16 -3.87 18.88 -7.16
C ARG A 16 -4.51 18.27 -5.92
N VAL A 17 -3.67 17.74 -5.04
CA VAL A 17 -4.03 17.26 -3.72
C VAL A 17 -3.89 18.41 -2.73
N THR A 18 -4.99 18.84 -2.11
CA THR A 18 -4.96 19.87 -1.04
C THR A 18 -4.92 19.27 0.36
N GLY A 19 -5.28 17.99 0.47
CA GLY A 19 -5.23 17.22 1.70
C GLY A 19 -5.77 15.81 1.50
N ILE A 20 -5.46 14.94 2.45
CA ILE A 20 -5.93 13.55 2.49
C ILE A 20 -6.57 13.35 3.86
N VAL A 21 -7.80 12.84 3.88
CA VAL A 21 -8.58 12.70 5.12
C VAL A 21 -8.72 11.23 5.49
N GLU A 22 -8.39 10.92 6.74
CA GLU A 22 -8.58 9.60 7.32
C GLU A 22 -10.05 9.27 7.58
N TRP A 23 -10.41 7.99 7.44
CA TRP A 23 -11.78 7.50 7.67
C TRP A 23 -12.38 7.97 8.99
N LYS A 24 -11.57 7.96 10.05
CA LYS A 24 -12.01 8.35 11.39
C LYS A 24 -12.57 9.77 11.46
N TYR A 25 -12.23 10.64 10.52
CA TYR A 25 -12.69 12.02 10.45
C TYR A 25 -13.80 12.22 9.43
N TRP A 26 -13.75 11.57 8.26
CA TRP A 26 -14.75 11.82 7.23
C TRP A 26 -16.04 11.04 7.43
N LYS A 27 -16.04 9.94 8.20
CA LYS A 27 -17.27 9.16 8.49
C LYS A 27 -18.43 10.00 9.06
N ASP A 28 -18.11 11.15 9.67
CA ASP A 28 -19.06 12.07 10.29
C ASP A 28 -19.29 13.34 9.43
N PHE A 29 -18.80 13.37 8.18
CA PHE A 29 -18.99 14.52 7.29
C PHE A 29 -20.43 14.58 6.75
N PRO A 30 -20.95 15.80 6.48
CA PRO A 30 -22.21 15.95 5.79
C PRO A 30 -22.12 15.37 4.36
N GLU A 31 -23.25 14.88 3.85
CA GLU A 31 -23.36 14.26 2.52
C GLU A 31 -22.81 15.14 1.40
N GLU A 32 -23.02 16.46 1.48
CA GLU A 32 -22.46 17.42 0.53
C GLU A 32 -20.93 17.32 0.45
N ARG A 33 -20.26 17.13 1.59
CA ARG A 33 -18.80 17.03 1.64
C ARG A 33 -18.33 15.63 1.22
N LEU A 34 -19.07 14.59 1.58
CA LEU A 34 -18.79 13.21 1.14
C LEU A 34 -18.86 13.07 -0.38
N SER A 35 -19.83 13.73 -1.03
CA SER A 35 -20.01 13.68 -2.49
C SER A 35 -18.81 14.22 -3.29
N ARG A 36 -17.91 14.97 -2.63
CA ARG A 36 -16.70 15.54 -3.21
C ARG A 36 -15.48 14.63 -3.07
N LEU A 37 -15.56 13.59 -2.25
CA LEU A 37 -14.49 12.60 -2.08
C LEU A 37 -14.64 11.52 -3.17
N LYS A 38 -13.70 11.49 -4.11
CA LYS A 38 -13.77 10.60 -5.29
C LYS A 38 -12.65 9.57 -5.36
N TYR A 39 -11.56 9.81 -4.64
CA TYR A 39 -10.31 9.05 -4.77
C TYR A 39 -9.90 8.48 -3.42
N CYS A 40 -9.54 7.20 -3.44
CA CYS A 40 -8.92 6.54 -2.31
C CYS A 40 -7.39 6.69 -2.37
N ASN A 41 -6.77 6.95 -1.23
CA ASN A 41 -5.33 6.91 -1.12
C ASN A 41 -4.83 5.46 -1.16
N ALA A 42 -3.98 5.16 -2.13
CA ALA A 42 -3.35 3.87 -2.35
C ALA A 42 -2.19 3.57 -1.38
N GLY A 43 -1.72 4.56 -0.60
CA GLY A 43 -0.52 4.40 0.23
C GLY A 43 0.79 4.37 -0.55
N VAL A 44 0.76 4.79 -1.82
CA VAL A 44 1.93 4.88 -2.71
C VAL A 44 2.24 6.35 -2.95
N TYR A 45 3.49 6.76 -2.70
CA TYR A 45 3.91 8.15 -2.80
C TYR A 45 5.22 8.28 -3.55
N ALA A 46 5.34 9.36 -4.33
CA ALA A 46 6.58 9.79 -4.95
C ALA A 46 6.91 11.20 -4.48
N ALA A 47 8.15 11.42 -4.05
CA ALA A 47 8.61 12.73 -3.59
C ALA A 47 10.07 12.96 -3.95
N GLY A 48 10.42 14.21 -4.25
CA GLY A 48 11.81 14.63 -4.35
C GLY A 48 12.48 14.58 -2.97
N LYS A 49 13.66 13.96 -2.88
CA LYS A 49 14.37 13.74 -1.60
C LYS A 49 14.54 15.04 -0.78
N ALA A 50 14.97 16.13 -1.42
CA ALA A 50 15.20 17.39 -0.73
C ALA A 50 13.91 17.97 -0.13
N THR A 51 12.82 17.93 -0.89
CA THR A 51 11.49 18.35 -0.42
C THR A 51 11.02 17.46 0.72
N LEU A 52 11.12 16.13 0.57
CA LEU A 52 10.69 15.19 1.60
C LEU A 52 11.41 15.45 2.93
N LEU A 53 12.74 15.56 2.90
CA LEU A 53 13.54 15.80 4.12
C LEU A 53 13.16 17.12 4.81
N LYS A 54 12.91 18.20 4.04
CA LYS A 54 12.44 19.48 4.61
C LYS A 54 11.17 19.30 5.44
N TYR A 55 10.22 18.50 4.96
CA TYR A 55 8.96 18.30 5.66
C TYR A 55 9.02 17.25 6.78
N MET A 56 9.99 16.33 6.77
CA MET A 56 10.19 15.39 7.88
C MET A 56 10.47 16.14 9.20
N ASP A 57 11.31 17.18 9.15
CA ASP A 57 11.60 18.03 10.32
C ASP A 57 10.35 18.76 10.83
N LEU A 58 9.42 19.10 9.93
CA LEU A 58 8.15 19.74 10.30
C LEU A 58 7.15 18.72 10.88
N MET A 59 7.12 17.50 10.34
CA MET A 59 6.27 16.42 10.84
C MET A 59 6.65 16.05 12.26
N GLU A 60 7.95 15.97 12.59
CA GLU A 60 8.42 15.63 13.94
C GLU A 60 7.79 16.51 15.03
N GLN A 61 7.58 17.79 14.72
CA GLN A 61 7.01 18.80 15.62
C GLN A 61 5.48 18.68 15.79
N ARG A 62 4.81 17.85 14.98
CA ARG A 62 3.35 17.72 14.93
C ARG A 62 2.91 16.25 14.97
N PRO A 63 3.28 15.47 16.00
CA PRO A 63 2.87 14.09 16.11
C PRO A 63 1.36 13.96 16.34
N HIS A 64 0.78 12.88 15.81
CA HIS A 64 -0.51 12.37 16.28
C HIS A 64 -0.27 11.51 17.51
N GLU A 65 -0.73 11.93 18.68
CA GLU A 65 -0.60 11.15 19.91
C GLU A 65 -1.75 10.16 20.04
N VAL A 66 -1.42 8.87 20.11
CA VAL A 66 -2.39 7.78 20.21
C VAL A 66 -2.08 6.93 21.44
N SER A 67 -3.07 6.77 22.31
CA SER A 67 -2.97 5.89 23.48
C SER A 67 -3.31 4.45 23.09
N LYS A 68 -2.38 3.51 23.33
CA LYS A 68 -2.57 2.09 23.06
C LYS A 68 -2.27 1.28 24.32
N GLN A 69 -2.94 0.15 24.47
CA GLN A 69 -2.62 -0.79 25.55
C GLN A 69 -1.53 -1.75 25.08
N GLN A 70 -0.39 -1.76 25.77
CA GLN A 70 0.70 -2.72 25.54
C GLN A 70 1.02 -3.42 26.86
N ASN A 71 0.98 -4.76 26.86
CA ASN A 71 1.23 -5.58 28.06
C ASN A 71 0.37 -5.19 29.28
N GLY A 72 -0.85 -4.72 29.05
CA GLY A 72 -1.77 -4.28 30.10
C GLY A 72 -1.61 -2.82 30.54
N GLU A 73 -0.54 -2.13 30.12
CA GLU A 73 -0.27 -0.72 30.43
C GLU A 73 -0.71 0.19 29.27
N TRP A 74 -1.21 1.39 29.62
CA TRP A 74 -1.51 2.43 28.64
C TRP A 74 -0.25 3.20 28.30
N VAL A 75 0.11 3.21 27.02
CA VAL A 75 1.26 3.93 26.49
C VAL A 75 0.83 4.91 25.40
N THR A 76 1.37 6.12 25.43
CA THR A 76 1.18 7.12 24.37
C THR A 76 2.25 6.93 23.31
N ILE A 77 1.83 6.74 22.07
CA ILE A 77 2.70 6.60 20.91
C ILE A 77 2.51 7.82 20.02
N LYS A 78 3.61 8.33 19.47
CA LYS A 78 3.61 9.37 18.45
C LYS A 78 3.56 8.71 17.07
N GLU A 79 2.49 8.97 16.33
CA GLU A 79 2.32 8.54 14.95
C GLU A 79 2.48 9.74 14.01
N TYR A 80 3.04 9.47 12.83
CA TYR A 80 3.28 10.47 11.80
C TYR A 80 2.81 9.89 10.47
N PHE A 81 2.00 10.63 9.72
CA PHE A 81 1.45 10.12 8.46
C PHE A 81 2.00 10.91 7.28
N LEU A 82 2.47 10.20 6.24
CA LEU A 82 2.90 10.85 4.99
C LEU A 82 1.77 11.67 4.35
N THR A 83 0.52 11.34 4.63
CA THR A 83 -0.65 12.07 4.17
C THR A 83 -0.72 13.51 4.69
N ASP A 84 -0.19 13.77 5.89
CA ASP A 84 -0.15 15.12 6.47
C ASP A 84 0.70 16.08 5.61
N LEU A 85 1.66 15.53 4.85
CA LEU A 85 2.51 16.31 3.96
C LEU A 85 1.71 17.04 2.89
N ALA A 86 0.64 16.45 2.37
CA ALA A 86 -0.16 17.08 1.33
C ALA A 86 -0.74 18.42 1.82
N GLU A 87 -1.29 18.45 3.03
CA GLU A 87 -1.84 19.67 3.62
C GLU A 87 -0.74 20.67 4.00
N MET A 88 0.40 20.20 4.52
CA MET A 88 1.55 21.07 4.84
C MET A 88 2.12 21.74 3.59
N MET A 89 2.28 20.97 2.51
CA MET A 89 2.77 21.46 1.22
C MET A 89 1.80 22.46 0.59
N ASP A 90 0.49 22.18 0.64
CA ASP A 90 -0.54 23.08 0.12
C ASP A 90 -0.51 24.45 0.82
N LYS A 91 -0.40 24.46 2.15
CA LYS A 91 -0.28 25.68 2.98
C LYS A 91 0.97 26.50 2.66
N ASP A 92 2.06 25.83 2.29
CA ASP A 92 3.31 26.47 1.87
C ASP A 92 3.29 26.91 0.39
N GLY A 93 2.18 26.68 -0.33
CA GLY A 93 2.04 27.01 -1.75
C GLY A 93 2.75 26.04 -2.69
N LEU A 94 3.18 24.87 -2.21
CA LEU A 94 3.72 23.81 -3.04
C LEU A 94 2.59 22.97 -3.64
N LEU A 95 2.81 22.49 -4.87
CA LEU A 95 1.88 21.62 -5.56
C LEU A 95 2.21 20.16 -5.26
N ALA A 96 1.25 19.45 -4.66
CA ALA A 96 1.23 17.99 -4.62
C ALA A 96 0.25 17.50 -5.70
N GLY A 97 0.73 16.62 -6.59
CA GLY A 97 -0.08 16.00 -7.64
C GLY A 97 -0.59 14.62 -7.22
N MET A 98 -1.52 14.05 -8.00
CA MET A 98 -1.93 12.65 -7.90
C MET A 98 -2.03 12.00 -9.28
N THR A 99 -1.95 10.67 -9.30
CA THR A 99 -2.33 9.83 -10.44
C THR A 99 -3.23 8.71 -9.93
N THR A 100 -4.07 8.18 -10.80
CA THR A 100 -4.86 6.98 -10.52
C THR A 100 -4.09 5.72 -10.93
N ALA A 101 -4.45 4.60 -10.30
CA ALA A 101 -3.98 3.26 -10.64
C ALA A 101 -5.19 2.31 -10.67
N ALA A 102 -5.07 1.18 -11.34
CA ALA A 102 -6.11 0.15 -11.27
C ALA A 102 -6.16 -0.43 -9.85
N GLU A 103 -7.35 -0.80 -9.38
CA GLU A 103 -7.54 -1.30 -8.01
C GLU A 103 -6.64 -2.51 -7.73
N GLU A 104 -6.43 -3.38 -8.72
CA GLU A 104 -5.60 -4.59 -8.62
C GLU A 104 -4.11 -4.30 -8.38
N GLU A 105 -3.62 -3.10 -8.74
CA GLU A 105 -2.21 -2.71 -8.58
C GLU A 105 -1.91 -2.19 -7.17
N VAL A 106 -2.93 -1.71 -6.45
CA VAL A 106 -2.78 -0.97 -5.19
C VAL A 106 -3.69 -1.46 -4.07
N SER A 107 -4.35 -2.59 -4.26
CA SER A 107 -5.23 -3.21 -3.25
C SER A 107 -4.45 -3.60 -1.99
N GLY A 108 -4.93 -3.13 -0.84
CA GLY A 108 -4.45 -3.56 0.46
C GLY A 108 -4.86 -5.01 0.78
N VAL A 109 -4.02 -5.71 1.55
CA VAL A 109 -4.32 -7.06 2.04
C VAL A 109 -4.40 -7.03 3.56
N ASP A 110 -5.59 -6.79 4.08
CA ASP A 110 -5.88 -6.60 5.51
C ASP A 110 -6.87 -7.65 6.07
N THR A 111 -7.47 -8.45 5.20
CA THR A 111 -8.46 -9.49 5.53
C THR A 111 -8.14 -10.83 4.83
N PRO A 112 -8.59 -11.98 5.37
CA PRO A 112 -8.44 -13.27 4.69
C PRO A 112 -9.00 -13.28 3.26
N GLN A 113 -10.10 -12.56 3.02
CA GLN A 113 -10.74 -12.43 1.71
C GLN A 113 -9.86 -11.65 0.74
N SER A 114 -9.30 -10.51 1.18
CA SER A 114 -8.36 -9.72 0.36
C SER A 114 -7.10 -10.52 0.01
N LEU A 115 -6.64 -11.39 0.92
CA LEU A 115 -5.50 -12.27 0.69
C LEU A 115 -5.80 -13.31 -0.41
N GLU A 116 -6.96 -13.95 -0.35
CA GLU A 116 -7.38 -14.90 -1.39
C GLU A 116 -7.51 -14.22 -2.76
N ALA A 117 -8.06 -13.01 -2.80
CA ALA A 117 -8.17 -12.22 -4.02
C ALA A 117 -6.80 -11.89 -4.62
N ALA A 118 -5.86 -11.42 -3.81
CA ALA A 118 -4.49 -11.14 -4.23
C ALA A 118 -3.81 -12.42 -4.77
N GLN A 119 -3.91 -13.55 -4.08
CA GLN A 119 -3.34 -14.82 -4.54
C GLN A 119 -3.89 -15.27 -5.91
N LYS A 120 -5.19 -15.08 -6.15
CA LYS A 120 -5.81 -15.35 -7.45
C LYS A 120 -5.28 -14.45 -8.56
N LEU A 121 -5.04 -13.17 -8.27
CA LEU A 121 -4.44 -12.23 -9.24
C LEU A 121 -3.01 -12.64 -9.58
N TYR A 122 -2.17 -12.89 -8.58
CA TYR A 122 -0.76 -13.27 -8.80
C TYR A 122 -0.58 -14.64 -9.47
N SER A 123 -1.43 -15.61 -9.16
CA SER A 123 -1.40 -16.93 -9.84
C SER A 123 -1.80 -16.88 -11.32
N ARG A 124 -2.49 -15.83 -11.76
CA ARG A 124 -2.81 -15.58 -13.17
C ARG A 124 -1.70 -14.80 -13.89
N ALA A 125 -1.02 -13.91 -13.17
CA ALA A 125 0.05 -13.07 -13.70
C ALA A 125 1.38 -13.82 -13.86
N VAL A 126 1.63 -14.83 -13.02
CA VAL A 126 2.78 -15.72 -13.11
C VAL A 126 2.31 -16.99 -13.83
N GLY A 127 2.72 -17.19 -15.09
CA GLY A 127 2.68 -18.53 -15.70
C GLY A 127 3.33 -19.55 -14.74
N PRO A 128 2.95 -20.84 -14.75
CA PRO A 128 3.17 -21.77 -13.63
C PRO A 128 4.61 -21.64 -13.09
N PRO A 129 4.78 -21.56 -11.76
CA PRO A 129 6.11 -21.35 -11.19
C PRO A 129 7.03 -22.45 -11.71
N ALA A 130 8.22 -22.06 -12.18
CA ALA A 130 9.30 -23.01 -12.39
C ALA A 130 9.52 -23.71 -11.04
N VAL A 131 9.09 -24.96 -10.97
CA VAL A 131 9.15 -25.79 -9.78
C VAL A 131 10.59 -25.73 -9.28
N PHE A 132 10.80 -25.18 -8.09
CA PHE A 132 12.04 -25.42 -7.36
C PHE A 132 12.07 -26.92 -7.10
N ALA A 133 12.81 -27.64 -7.94
CA ALA A 133 13.16 -29.02 -7.69
C ALA A 133 13.89 -29.04 -6.34
N ALA A 134 13.20 -29.50 -5.30
CA ALA A 134 13.83 -29.83 -4.05
C ALA A 134 14.86 -30.92 -4.36
N ALA A 135 16.14 -30.54 -4.39
CA ALA A 135 17.24 -31.47 -4.36
C ALA A 135 17.19 -32.17 -2.99
N SER A 136 16.47 -33.29 -2.91
CA SER A 136 16.58 -34.24 -1.81
C SER A 136 17.88 -35.03 -1.98
N GLY A 137 18.99 -34.40 -1.60
CA GLY A 137 20.22 -35.10 -1.29
C GLY A 137 20.10 -35.77 0.08
N GLY A 138 20.04 -37.11 0.09
CA GLY A 138 20.09 -37.91 1.32
C GLY A 138 20.25 -39.39 0.98
N GLY A 139 21.49 -39.87 0.92
CA GLY A 139 21.80 -41.26 0.56
C GLY A 139 21.75 -42.24 1.74
N LYS A 140 21.54 -43.53 1.41
CA LYS A 140 22.25 -44.73 1.93
C LYS A 140 21.79 -45.98 1.16
N GLY A 141 22.64 -47.03 1.16
CA GLY A 141 22.59 -48.28 0.37
C GLY A 141 21.27 -49.07 0.41
N ASP A 142 21.05 -50.10 -0.41
CA ASP A 142 21.94 -51.23 -0.72
C ASP A 142 21.66 -51.87 -2.09
N VAL A 143 22.64 -52.70 -2.49
CA VAL A 143 22.76 -53.67 -3.61
C VAL A 143 21.47 -54.50 -3.84
N ILE A 144 21.05 -54.86 -5.05
CA ILE A 144 21.26 -56.19 -5.70
C ILE A 144 20.52 -56.24 -7.06
N GLY A 145 21.23 -56.70 -8.12
CA GLY A 145 20.72 -57.46 -9.29
C GLY A 145 19.75 -56.74 -10.24
N GLY A 146 19.79 -56.83 -11.56
CA GLY A 146 20.37 -57.80 -12.47
C GLY A 146 19.47 -57.88 -13.71
N ASN A 147 20.03 -57.58 -14.89
CA ASN A 147 19.72 -58.13 -16.22
C ASN A 147 18.33 -57.96 -16.88
N LYS A 148 18.40 -57.36 -18.08
CA LYS A 148 17.92 -57.85 -19.40
C LYS A 148 16.45 -57.69 -19.85
N LYS A 149 16.36 -57.15 -21.08
CA LYS A 149 15.39 -57.36 -22.18
C LYS A 149 14.00 -56.78 -21.92
N GLY A 150 13.31 -56.08 -22.83
CA GLY A 150 13.39 -55.98 -24.29
C GLY A 150 11.95 -56.08 -24.82
N GLY A 151 11.59 -55.33 -25.86
CA GLY A 151 10.47 -55.68 -26.75
C GLY A 151 9.45 -54.57 -27.01
N CYS A 152 9.35 -54.21 -28.29
CA CYS A 152 8.20 -53.55 -28.90
C CYS A 152 6.95 -54.44 -28.85
N GLY A 153 5.79 -53.79 -28.86
CA GLY A 153 4.48 -54.35 -29.15
C GLY A 153 3.50 -53.19 -29.24
#